data_AF-A0A0M9DQ82-F1
#
_entry.id   AF-A0A0M9DQ82-F1
#
_cell.length_a   1.000
_cell.length_b   1.000
_cell.length_c   1.000
_cell.angle_alpha   90.00
_cell.angle_beta   90.00
_cell.angle_gamma   90.00
#
_symmetry.space_group_name_H-M   'P 1'
#
loop_
_entity.id
_entity.type
_entity.pdbx_description
1 polymer ?
#
loop_
_entity_poly.entity_id
_entity_poly.type
_entity_poly.pdbx_seq_one_letter_code
_entity_poly.pdbx_strand_id
1 'polypeptide(L)'
;MTIEEAQKIIDKWINSIGVRYYNELTNTAILMEEVGELARIMARTYGEQSFKEGEKHDLADEMADIMFVLICLANQTGVNLTDALQKNLEKKTKRDKDRHQNNEKLKS
;
A
#
# COMPACT_ATOMS: atom_id res chain seq x y z
N MET A 1 -2.70 -16.16 -1.19
CA MET A 1 -1.95 -15.39 -2.18
C MET A 1 -0.68 -14.90 -1.54
N THR A 2 0.48 -15.25 -2.07
CA THR A 2 1.78 -14.64 -1.71
C THR A 2 1.97 -13.31 -2.44
N ILE A 3 2.97 -12.51 -2.04
CA ILE A 3 3.30 -11.26 -2.75
C ILE A 3 3.73 -11.57 -4.19
N GLU A 4 4.53 -12.62 -4.39
CA GLU A 4 4.94 -13.07 -5.71
C GLU A 4 3.73 -13.50 -6.58
N GLU A 5 2.79 -14.24 -5.99
CA GLU A 5 1.53 -14.60 -6.66
C GLU A 5 0.72 -13.35 -7.03
N ALA A 6 0.64 -12.37 -6.14
CA ALA A 6 -0.05 -11.10 -6.40
C ALA A 6 0.60 -10.34 -7.57
N GLN A 7 1.93 -10.20 -7.58
CA GLN A 7 2.67 -9.58 -8.68
C GLN A 7 2.37 -10.26 -10.03
N LYS A 8 2.36 -11.60 -10.07
CA LYS A 8 2.04 -12.39 -11.28
C LYS A 8 0.58 -12.26 -11.72
N ILE A 9 -0.36 -12.31 -10.77
CA ILE A 9 -1.80 -12.20 -11.05
C ILE A 9 -2.11 -10.81 -11.63
N ILE A 10 -1.59 -9.75 -11.02
CA ILE A 10 -1.79 -8.38 -11.47
C ILE A 10 -1.13 -8.17 -12.83
N ASP A 11 0.09 -8.66 -13.04
CA ASP A 11 0.73 -8.58 -14.36
C ASP A 11 -0.09 -9.26 -15.46
N LYS A 12 -0.58 -10.47 -15.19
CA LYS A 12 -1.47 -11.18 -16.11
C LYS A 12 -2.77 -10.40 -16.36
N TRP A 13 -3.36 -9.82 -15.32
CA TRP A 13 -4.59 -9.04 -15.44
C TRP A 13 -4.38 -7.78 -16.29
N ILE A 14 -3.31 -7.03 -16.06
CA ILE A 14 -2.97 -5.82 -16.82
C ILE A 14 -2.73 -6.14 -18.30
N ASN A 15 -2.01 -7.22 -18.60
CA ASN A 15 -1.70 -7.61 -19.97
C ASN A 15 -2.88 -8.30 -20.70
N SER A 16 -3.95 -8.69 -19.99
CA SER A 16 -5.13 -9.32 -20.60
C SER A 16 -6.32 -8.37 -20.68
N ILE A 17 -6.70 -7.79 -19.54
CA ILE A 17 -7.88 -6.92 -19.40
C ILE A 17 -7.46 -5.45 -19.50
N GLY A 18 -6.33 -5.08 -18.89
CA GLY A 18 -5.85 -3.70 -18.83
C GLY A 18 -5.16 -3.18 -20.10
N VAL A 19 -5.02 -4.00 -21.14
CA VAL A 19 -4.27 -3.76 -22.40
C VAL A 19 -2.75 -3.58 -22.19
N ARG A 20 -2.34 -2.70 -21.27
CA ARG A 20 -0.95 -2.45 -20.86
C ARG A 20 -0.91 -1.66 -19.56
N TYR A 21 0.26 -1.59 -18.93
CA TYR A 21 0.46 -0.62 -17.86
C TYR A 21 0.35 0.83 -18.38
N TYR A 22 -0.17 1.73 -17.54
CA TYR A 22 0.06 3.17 -17.70
C TYR A 22 1.55 3.49 -17.58
N ASN A 23 1.97 4.72 -17.90
CA ASN A 23 3.36 5.10 -17.58
C ASN A 23 3.56 5.22 -16.05
N GLU A 24 4.80 5.20 -15.59
CA GLU A 24 5.16 5.19 -14.18
C GLU A 24 4.67 6.44 -13.45
N LEU A 25 4.69 7.60 -14.10
CA LEU A 25 4.21 8.85 -13.50
C LEU A 25 2.69 8.86 -13.33
N THR A 26 1.96 8.29 -14.29
CA THR A 26 0.50 8.11 -14.18
C THR A 26 0.16 7.16 -13.04
N ASN A 27 0.81 5.99 -12.94
CA ASN A 27 0.59 5.09 -11.80
C ASN A 27 1.05 5.69 -10.46
N THR A 28 2.06 6.57 -10.47
CA THR A 28 2.44 7.33 -9.26
C THR A 28 1.36 8.32 -8.85
N ALA A 29 0.74 9.02 -9.80
CA ALA A 29 -0.36 9.93 -9.52
C ALA A 29 -1.58 9.18 -8.96
N ILE A 30 -1.95 8.04 -9.57
CA ILE A 30 -3.02 7.18 -9.09
C ILE A 30 -2.70 6.67 -7.67
N LEU A 31 -1.46 6.25 -7.40
CA LEU A 31 -1.07 5.81 -6.06
C LEU A 31 -1.32 6.92 -5.00
N MET A 32 -1.07 8.18 -5.35
CA MET A 32 -1.33 9.30 -4.44
C MET A 32 -2.83 9.58 -4.26
N GLU A 33 -3.64 9.32 -5.29
CA GLU A 33 -5.10 9.38 -5.21
C GLU A 33 -5.61 8.36 -4.20
N GLU A 34 -5.24 7.07 -4.33
CA GLU A 34 -5.68 6.01 -3.42
C GLU A 34 -5.20 6.23 -1.98
N VAL A 35 -3.97 6.74 -1.81
CA VAL A 35 -3.47 7.13 -0.48
C VAL A 35 -4.29 8.28 0.12
N GLY A 36 -4.77 9.21 -0.73
CA GLY A 36 -5.65 10.29 -0.31
C GLY A 36 -7.04 9.80 0.12
N GLU A 37 -7.60 8.84 -0.60
CA GLU A 37 -8.85 8.15 -0.26
C GLU A 37 -8.72 7.46 1.11
N LEU A 38 -7.68 6.66 1.30
CA LEU A 38 -7.37 6.02 2.59
C LEU A 38 -7.21 7.05 3.71
N ALA A 39 -6.43 8.11 3.48
CA ALA A 39 -6.19 9.15 4.47
C ALA A 39 -7.50 9.83 4.91
N ARG A 40 -8.41 10.06 3.96
CA ARG A 40 -9.75 10.62 4.22
C ARG A 40 -10.58 9.70 5.13
N ILE A 41 -10.56 8.39 4.91
CA ILE A 41 -11.22 7.43 5.80
C ILE A 41 -10.57 7.45 7.18
N MET A 42 -9.24 7.33 7.26
CA MET A 42 -8.51 7.32 8.53
C MET A 42 -8.78 8.58 9.38
N ALA A 43 -8.79 9.75 8.75
CA ALA A 43 -9.05 11.02 9.44
C ALA A 43 -10.48 11.13 10.02
N ARG A 44 -11.44 10.43 9.44
CA ARG A 44 -12.85 10.43 9.90
C ARG A 44 -13.20 9.28 10.83
N THR A 45 -12.57 8.12 10.64
CA THR A 45 -12.78 6.94 11.49
C THR A 45 -12.00 7.04 12.80
N TYR A 46 -10.76 7.52 12.74
CA TYR A 46 -9.85 7.52 13.90
C TYR A 46 -9.36 8.93 14.27
N GLY A 47 -9.64 9.93 13.44
CA GLY A 47 -9.34 11.33 13.73
C GLY A 47 -10.57 12.10 14.21
N GLU A 48 -10.50 13.42 14.12
CA GLU A 48 -11.54 14.33 14.62
C GLU A 48 -12.51 14.81 13.52
N GLN A 49 -12.34 14.36 12.28
CA GLN A 49 -13.23 14.74 11.17
C GLN A 49 -14.50 13.89 11.17
N SER A 50 -15.59 14.43 10.63
CA SER A 50 -16.86 13.70 10.51
C SER A 50 -17.10 13.21 9.08
N PHE A 51 -17.75 12.06 8.97
CA PHE A 51 -18.35 11.61 7.72
C PHE A 51 -19.53 12.50 7.33
N LYS A 52 -19.77 12.65 6.03
CA LYS A 52 -21.02 13.23 5.53
C LYS A 52 -22.15 12.19 5.67
N GLU A 53 -23.39 12.67 5.77
CA GLU A 53 -24.54 11.79 5.83
C GLU A 53 -24.63 10.91 4.56
N GLY A 54 -24.81 9.60 4.76
CA GLY A 54 -24.87 8.63 3.65
C GLY A 54 -23.53 8.28 3.00
N GLU A 55 -22.41 8.79 3.52
CA GLU A 55 -21.08 8.52 2.96
C GLU A 55 -20.66 7.07 3.22
N LYS A 56 -20.67 6.26 2.15
CA LYS A 56 -20.09 4.92 2.17
C LYS A 56 -18.57 5.02 2.15
N HIS A 57 -17.92 4.19 2.94
CA HIS A 57 -16.47 4.09 3.03
C HIS A 57 -16.11 2.63 3.35
N ASP A 58 -15.05 2.13 2.73
CA ASP A 58 -14.52 0.79 3.01
C ASP A 58 -13.00 0.86 3.12
N LEU A 59 -12.51 0.76 4.36
CA LEU A 59 -11.08 0.84 4.64
C LEU A 59 -10.29 -0.28 3.96
N ALA A 60 -10.90 -1.46 3.78
CA ALA A 60 -10.22 -2.60 3.17
C ALA A 60 -10.04 -2.40 1.67
N ASP A 61 -11.02 -1.76 1.01
CA ASP A 61 -10.99 -1.47 -0.42
C ASP A 61 -9.86 -0.50 -0.75
N GLU A 62 -9.77 0.64 -0.03
CA GLU A 62 -8.68 1.61 -0.27
C GLU A 62 -7.28 1.03 -0.03
N MET A 63 -7.14 0.15 0.97
CA MET A 63 -5.87 -0.55 1.19
C MET A 63 -5.54 -1.51 0.05
N ALA A 64 -6.55 -2.17 -0.53
CA ALA A 64 -6.38 -3.04 -1.67
C ALA A 64 -6.01 -2.24 -2.93
N ASP A 65 -6.62 -1.09 -3.17
CA ASP A 65 -6.31 -0.21 -4.31
C ASP A 65 -4.87 0.33 -4.23
N ILE A 66 -4.45 0.80 -3.05
CA ILE A 66 -3.04 1.16 -2.83
C ILE A 66 -2.10 0.00 -3.14
N MET A 67 -2.42 -1.21 -2.66
CA MET A 67 -1.59 -2.39 -2.90
C MET A 67 -1.55 -2.75 -4.39
N PHE A 68 -2.68 -2.64 -5.10
CA PHE A 68 -2.78 -2.92 -6.53
C PHE A 68 -1.87 -1.98 -7.35
N VAL A 69 -1.96 -0.67 -7.10
CA VAL A 69 -1.18 0.33 -7.84
C VAL A 69 0.31 0.24 -7.49
N LEU A 70 0.64 -0.03 -6.22
CA LEU A 70 2.02 -0.27 -5.79
C LEU A 70 2.63 -1.49 -6.50
N ILE A 71 1.86 -2.58 -6.63
CA ILE A 71 2.28 -3.77 -7.37
C ILE A 71 2.47 -3.44 -8.86
N CYS A 72 1.60 -2.63 -9.46
CA CYS A 72 1.77 -2.18 -10.84
C CYS A 72 3.12 -1.46 -11.01
N LEU A 73 3.43 -0.49 -10.15
CA LEU A 73 4.71 0.22 -10.19
C LEU A 73 5.90 -0.72 -9.98
N ALA A 74 5.79 -1.68 -9.06
CA ALA A 74 6.86 -2.64 -8.83
C ALA A 74 7.12 -3.52 -10.05
N ASN A 75 6.07 -4.02 -10.70
CA ASN A 75 6.18 -4.83 -11.91
C ASN A 75 6.82 -4.03 -13.06
N GLN A 76 6.38 -2.78 -13.27
CA GLN A 76 6.93 -1.90 -14.32
C GLN A 76 8.41 -1.56 -14.12
N THR A 77 8.82 -1.39 -12.87
CA THR A 77 10.20 -1.00 -12.52
C THR A 77 11.12 -2.19 -12.25
N GLY A 78 10.62 -3.42 -12.37
CA GLY A 78 11.39 -4.65 -12.14
C GLY A 78 11.71 -4.92 -10.65
N VAL A 79 10.93 -4.33 -9.73
CA VAL A 79 11.11 -4.54 -8.29
C VAL A 79 10.42 -5.84 -7.85
N ASN A 80 11.20 -6.75 -7.27
CA ASN A 80 10.67 -7.89 -6.52
C ASN A 80 10.23 -7.43 -5.12
N LEU A 81 8.92 -7.36 -4.89
CA LEU A 81 8.37 -6.87 -3.62
C LEU A 81 8.60 -7.83 -2.46
N THR A 82 8.66 -9.14 -2.72
CA THR A 82 8.98 -10.14 -1.69
C THR A 82 10.39 -9.90 -1.13
N ASP A 83 11.38 -9.79 -2.02
CA ASP A 83 12.77 -9.52 -1.64
C ASP A 83 12.93 -8.14 -1.00
N ALA A 84 12.25 -7.12 -1.56
CA ALA A 84 12.32 -5.75 -1.06
C ALA A 84 11.75 -5.66 0.37
N LEU A 85 10.61 -6.30 0.64
CA LEU A 85 10.00 -6.32 1.96
C LEU A 85 10.86 -7.09 2.96
N GLN A 86 11.38 -8.26 2.57
CA GLN A 86 12.26 -9.04 3.44
C GLN A 86 13.51 -8.24 3.86
N LYS A 87 14.21 -7.64 2.90
CA LYS A 87 15.38 -6.78 3.17
C LYS A 87 15.01 -5.57 4.04
N ASN A 88 13.84 -4.97 3.81
CA ASN A 88 13.35 -3.84 4.61
C ASN A 88 13.11 -4.25 6.07
N LEU A 89 12.49 -5.40 6.30
CA LEU A 89 12.25 -5.96 7.63
C LEU A 89 13.56 -6.28 8.34
N GLU A 90 14.50 -6.97 7.70
CA GLU A 90 15.82 -7.25 8.29
C GLU A 90 16.56 -5.97 8.70
N LYS A 91 16.53 -4.93 7.85
CA LYS A 91 17.12 -3.63 8.15
C LYS A 91 16.44 -2.95 9.34
N LYS A 92 15.11 -2.95 9.39
CA LYS A 92 14.34 -2.36 10.50
C LYS A 92 14.58 -3.11 11.80
N THR A 93 14.56 -4.44 11.78
CA THR A 93 14.82 -5.29 12.95
C THR A 93 16.20 -5.01 13.54
N LYS A 94 17.25 -4.92 12.72
CA LYS A 94 18.60 -4.59 13.18
C LYS A 94 18.67 -3.18 13.80
N ARG A 95 18.03 -2.19 13.17
CA ARG A 95 18.06 -0.80 13.65
C ARG A 95 17.25 -0.60 14.93
N ASP A 96 16.10 -1.27 15.02
CA ASP A 96 15.07 -0.96 16.01
C ASP A 96 15.00 -1.96 17.17
N LYS A 97 15.88 -2.98 17.16
CA LYS A 97 15.92 -4.09 18.12
C LYS A 97 15.69 -3.65 19.57
N ASP A 98 16.40 -2.62 20.00
CA ASP A 98 16.33 -2.11 21.38
C ASP A 98 15.59 -0.75 21.48
N ARG A 99 15.18 -0.18 20.35
CA ARG A 99 14.66 1.20 20.29
C ARG A 99 13.19 1.30 20.70
N HIS A 100 12.36 0.36 20.23
CA HIS A 100 10.92 0.39 20.51
C HIS A 100 10.56 -0.27 21.84
N GLN A 101 11.25 -1.37 22.21
CA GLN A 101 11.04 -2.04 23.50
C GLN A 101 11.35 -1.15 24.71
N ASN A 102 12.33 -0.23 24.56
CA ASN A 102 12.72 0.71 25.60
C ASN A 102 11.98 2.06 25.52
N ASN A 103 11.06 2.22 24.57
CA ASN A 103 10.27 3.44 24.45
C ASN A 103 9.05 3.37 25.37
N GLU A 104 9.13 4.05 26.52
CA GLU A 104 8.03 4.13 27.50
C GLU A 104 6.73 4.67 26.90
N LYS A 105 6.78 5.51 25.85
CA LYS A 105 5.58 6.00 25.16
C LYS A 105 4.82 4.90 24.40
N LEU A 106 5.42 3.73 24.22
CA LEU A 106 4.81 2.57 23.53
C LEU A 106 4.37 1.46 24.52
N LYS A 107 4.56 1.66 25.83
CA LYS A 107 4.17 0.70 26.88
C LYS A 107 2.78 0.97 27.48
N SER A 108 2.06 1.95 26.94
CA SER A 108 0.70 2.33 27.33
C SER A 108 -0.36 1.54 26.60
#